data_AF-A0A0D3G6D0-F1
#
_entry.id   AF-A0A0D3G6D0-F1
#
_cell.length_a   1.000
_cell.length_b   1.000
_cell.length_c   1.000
_cell.angle_alpha   90.00
_cell.angle_beta   90.00
_cell.angle_gamma   90.00
#
_symmetry.space_group_name_H-M   'P 1'
#
loop_
_entity.id
_entity.type
_entity.pdbx_description
1 polymer ?
#
loop_
_entity_poly.entity_id
_entity_poly.type
_entity_poly.pdbx_seq_one_letter_code
_entity_poly.pdbx_strand_id
1 'polypeptide(L)'
;MLATEASAQMYAERLTELAAYLGFDGWLINIEVKLDIQFIDNLKEFINHLTKTMHAAVPGSLVIWYDAITIKGALDWQNKLNEYNKPFFDLCDGLFSNYTWKAKYPQESAVVAGERKYDVYMGIDVYGRNTFGGGQWNTNVALDLLKKDDVSAAIFAPGWVYETKQPPNFRTAQNRWWGLVQESWGVLQSYPKQLPFYSDFDQGHGYQVSIEGVKVYGAPWDNISCQSFQPMLKYAGDRGLQTVINFEDEPYSGGNCVTVKGSLQQNEIFSEQLFNGGLSMEGESVYVFYSVKADERSGLGLSLDLSSGNNESSSILIADDTAAFTRKKQHRKYGSYVKADKAEPHTPVHQNWVVYKATIQPSAGFTLTGINIVCTMKTTSGTDPETDGDGSSEAGANRSLHYHASLGHVSIRNTEETEFPPARSWVTEGEYISWSNGSDESKLASLKISWELENKQQAPFMKYNVYVEKLTADSNAKAPRIFLGVASVQVFYVSDLEVPSEVTTLKFFIQPCGRDGSCQGLHECPKFHLVPVDSAM
;
A
#
# COMPACT_ATOMS: atom_id res chain seq x y z
N MET A 1 12.03 6.82 -35.48
CA MET A 1 11.20 7.74 -34.66
C MET A 1 11.13 9.14 -35.24
N LEU A 2 12.25 9.86 -35.41
CA LEU A 2 12.24 11.29 -35.76
C LEU A 2 12.54 11.60 -37.24
N ALA A 3 12.50 10.60 -38.13
CA ALA A 3 12.91 10.76 -39.52
C ALA A 3 11.96 11.68 -40.32
N THR A 4 10.66 11.57 -40.02
CA THR A 4 9.60 12.43 -40.57
C THR A 4 8.60 12.77 -39.47
N GLU A 5 7.84 13.84 -39.68
CA GLU A 5 6.71 14.23 -38.82
C GLU A 5 5.71 13.08 -38.64
N ALA A 6 5.30 12.43 -39.72
CA ALA A 6 4.40 11.28 -39.67
C ALA A 6 4.95 10.11 -38.84
N SER A 7 6.27 9.87 -38.93
CA SER A 7 6.89 8.83 -38.09
C SER A 7 6.87 9.23 -36.61
N ALA A 8 7.12 10.51 -36.29
CA ALA A 8 7.05 11.01 -34.92
C ALA A 8 5.64 10.82 -34.33
N GLN A 9 4.60 11.26 -35.05
CA GLN A 9 3.20 11.09 -34.61
C GLN A 9 2.83 9.62 -34.42
N MET A 10 3.19 8.74 -35.37
CA MET A 10 2.93 7.30 -35.28
C MET A 10 3.51 6.68 -33.99
N TYR A 11 4.76 6.98 -33.63
CA TYR A 11 5.35 6.45 -32.39
C TYR A 11 4.67 7.02 -31.15
N ALA A 12 4.32 8.31 -31.13
CA ALA A 12 3.57 8.93 -30.04
C ALA A 12 2.19 8.25 -29.84
N GLU A 13 1.49 7.93 -30.92
CA GLU A 13 0.22 7.19 -30.88
C GLU A 13 0.41 5.78 -30.31
N ARG A 14 1.44 5.04 -30.72
CA ARG A 14 1.71 3.71 -30.14
C ARG A 14 1.99 3.77 -28.63
N LEU A 15 2.70 4.80 -28.16
CA LEU A 15 2.93 5.00 -26.73
C LEU A 15 1.64 5.35 -25.97
N THR A 16 0.75 6.11 -26.62
CA THR A 16 -0.58 6.42 -26.07
C THR A 16 -1.45 5.18 -25.96
N GLU A 17 -1.49 4.36 -27.01
CA GLU A 17 -2.22 3.09 -27.03
C GLU A 17 -1.72 2.14 -25.94
N LEU A 18 -0.40 2.05 -25.73
CA LEU A 18 0.19 1.24 -24.66
C LEU A 18 -0.25 1.72 -23.27
N ALA A 19 -0.19 3.02 -23.01
CA ALA A 19 -0.58 3.60 -21.72
C ALA A 19 -2.08 3.36 -21.43
N ALA A 20 -2.94 3.61 -22.42
CA ALA A 20 -4.39 3.40 -22.29
C ALA A 20 -4.74 1.92 -22.11
N TYR A 21 -4.08 1.01 -22.85
CA TYR A 21 -4.37 -0.42 -22.78
C TYR A 21 -3.86 -1.08 -21.50
N LEU A 22 -2.67 -0.70 -21.04
CA LEU A 22 -2.05 -1.26 -19.84
C LEU A 22 -2.44 -0.52 -18.55
N GLY A 23 -3.07 0.66 -18.66
CA GLY A 23 -3.62 1.41 -17.54
C GLY A 23 -2.59 2.16 -16.71
N PHE A 24 -1.64 2.85 -17.35
CA PHE A 24 -0.71 3.77 -16.65
C PHE A 24 -0.78 5.19 -17.20
N ASP A 25 -0.35 6.15 -16.38
CA ASP A 25 -0.80 7.54 -16.47
C ASP A 25 0.13 8.49 -17.23
N GLY A 26 1.06 7.99 -18.06
CA GLY A 26 1.96 8.90 -18.77
C GLY A 26 3.37 8.40 -19.04
N TRP A 27 4.23 9.35 -19.40
CA TRP A 27 5.60 9.09 -19.85
C TRP A 27 6.58 10.16 -19.35
N LEU A 28 7.71 9.71 -18.81
CA LEU A 28 8.91 10.54 -18.67
C LEU A 28 9.79 10.33 -19.90
N ILE A 29 9.98 11.38 -20.69
CA ILE A 29 10.76 11.35 -21.92
C ILE A 29 12.20 11.79 -21.62
N ASN A 30 13.12 10.82 -21.61
CA ASN A 30 14.55 11.06 -21.44
C ASN A 30 15.33 10.65 -22.69
N ILE A 31 15.81 11.65 -23.45
CA ILE A 31 16.62 11.44 -24.66
C ILE A 31 18.05 11.92 -24.38
N GLU A 32 18.92 11.00 -23.98
CA GLU A 32 20.33 11.29 -23.67
C GLU A 32 21.28 10.99 -24.84
N VAL A 33 20.85 11.37 -26.05
CA VAL A 33 21.67 11.21 -27.26
C VAL A 33 21.65 12.49 -28.07
N LYS A 34 22.82 12.94 -28.51
CA LYS A 34 22.95 14.08 -29.41
C LYS A 34 22.13 13.84 -30.68
N LEU A 35 21.36 14.83 -31.09
CA LEU A 35 20.59 14.82 -32.34
C LEU A 35 21.11 15.88 -33.30
N ASP A 36 21.03 15.57 -34.60
CA ASP A 36 21.19 16.59 -35.62
C ASP A 36 20.03 17.58 -35.55
N ILE A 37 20.33 18.87 -35.72
CA ILE A 37 19.36 19.96 -35.58
C ILE A 37 18.14 19.80 -36.49
N GLN A 38 18.30 19.12 -37.64
CA GLN A 38 17.21 18.83 -38.58
C GLN A 38 16.10 17.96 -37.98
N PHE A 39 16.37 17.19 -36.92
CA PHE A 39 15.38 16.34 -36.27
C PHE A 39 14.65 17.02 -35.10
N ILE A 40 15.05 18.22 -34.72
CA ILE A 40 14.50 18.88 -33.53
C ILE A 40 13.05 19.28 -33.70
N ASP A 41 12.63 19.68 -34.89
CA ASP A 41 11.22 20.03 -35.12
C ASP A 41 10.33 18.79 -35.10
N ASN A 42 10.79 17.65 -35.62
CA ASN A 42 10.09 16.37 -35.48
C ASN A 42 10.05 15.89 -34.02
N LEU A 43 11.06 16.20 -33.21
CA LEU A 43 11.05 15.89 -31.78
C LEU A 43 10.03 16.74 -31.02
N LYS A 44 9.99 18.05 -31.31
CA LYS A 44 8.95 18.93 -30.75
C LYS A 44 7.56 18.42 -31.12
N GLU A 45 7.37 18.01 -32.37
CA GLU A 45 6.10 17.45 -32.80
C GLU A 45 5.78 16.12 -32.10
N PHE A 46 6.76 15.23 -31.94
CA PHE A 46 6.59 14.01 -31.15
C PHE A 46 6.07 14.31 -29.73
N ILE A 47 6.71 15.24 -29.02
CA ILE A 47 6.35 15.59 -27.63
C ILE A 47 4.95 16.22 -27.57
N ASN A 48 4.67 17.17 -28.48
CA ASN A 48 3.39 17.86 -28.58
C ASN A 48 2.24 16.89 -28.89
N HIS A 49 2.43 16.01 -29.88
CA HIS A 49 1.42 15.02 -30.28
C HIS A 49 1.20 14.01 -29.16
N LEU A 50 2.26 13.47 -28.57
CA LEU A 50 2.17 12.53 -27.45
C LEU A 50 1.39 13.13 -26.28
N THR A 51 1.69 14.36 -25.89
CA THR A 51 0.99 15.04 -24.79
C THR A 51 -0.51 15.15 -25.09
N LYS A 52 -0.88 15.61 -26.29
CA LYS A 52 -2.29 15.74 -26.69
C LYS A 52 -3.02 14.41 -26.76
N THR A 53 -2.41 13.38 -27.35
CA THR A 53 -3.05 12.07 -27.50
C THR A 53 -3.15 11.37 -26.14
N MET A 54 -2.16 11.52 -25.27
CA MET A 54 -2.20 11.03 -23.89
C MET A 54 -3.37 11.65 -23.13
N HIS A 55 -3.52 12.97 -23.10
CA HIS A 55 -4.65 13.61 -22.41
C HIS A 55 -6.01 13.22 -22.98
N ALA A 56 -6.09 12.97 -24.28
CA ALA A 56 -7.32 12.54 -24.93
C ALA A 56 -7.70 11.09 -24.58
N ALA A 57 -6.71 10.19 -24.50
CA ALA A 57 -6.94 8.77 -24.22
C ALA A 57 -7.01 8.46 -22.71
N VAL A 58 -6.24 9.18 -21.89
CA VAL A 58 -6.07 8.97 -20.46
C VAL A 58 -6.17 10.33 -19.75
N PRO A 59 -7.38 10.76 -19.36
CA PRO A 59 -7.57 12.04 -18.67
C PRO A 59 -6.74 12.14 -17.39
N GLY A 60 -6.00 13.24 -17.23
CA GLY A 60 -5.10 13.45 -16.10
C GLY A 60 -3.70 12.87 -16.28
N SER A 61 -3.39 12.27 -17.43
CA SER A 61 -2.05 11.76 -17.72
C SER A 61 -0.99 12.87 -17.78
N LEU A 62 0.28 12.53 -17.53
CA LEU A 62 1.40 13.46 -17.60
C LEU A 62 2.49 13.02 -18.59
N VAL A 63 2.93 13.93 -19.44
CA VAL A 63 4.14 13.79 -20.26
C VAL A 63 5.19 14.77 -19.73
N ILE A 64 6.28 14.24 -19.19
CA ILE A 64 7.34 15.03 -18.55
C ILE A 64 8.60 14.93 -19.40
N TRP A 65 9.21 16.07 -19.70
CA TRP A 65 10.48 16.14 -20.44
C TRP A 65 11.67 16.17 -19.48
N TYR A 66 12.68 15.34 -19.71
CA TYR A 66 13.94 15.41 -18.97
C TYR A 66 14.92 16.40 -19.64
N ASP A 67 15.54 17.26 -18.84
CA ASP A 67 16.52 18.26 -19.25
C ASP A 67 17.84 17.61 -19.73
N ALA A 68 17.87 17.07 -20.95
CA ALA A 68 19.04 16.46 -21.58
C ALA A 68 19.47 17.19 -22.86
N ILE A 69 18.72 17.01 -23.96
CA ILE A 69 19.04 17.68 -25.22
C ILE A 69 18.40 19.07 -25.32
N THR A 70 19.14 19.99 -25.91
CA THR A 70 18.69 21.36 -26.17
C THR A 70 17.97 21.47 -27.52
N ILE A 71 17.31 22.60 -27.77
CA ILE A 71 16.76 22.94 -29.10
C ILE A 71 17.79 23.03 -30.23
N LYS A 72 19.09 22.94 -29.92
CA LYS A 72 20.16 22.84 -30.91
C LYS A 72 20.56 21.39 -31.21
N GLY A 73 19.91 20.42 -30.57
CA GLY A 73 20.22 18.98 -30.63
C GLY A 73 21.47 18.55 -29.88
N ALA A 74 22.14 19.47 -29.19
CA ALA A 74 23.26 19.15 -28.33
C ALA A 74 22.75 18.48 -27.03
N LEU A 75 23.39 17.39 -26.63
CA LEU A 75 23.26 16.79 -25.30
C LEU A 75 24.00 17.68 -24.31
N ASP A 76 23.26 18.53 -23.60
CA ASP A 76 23.79 19.56 -22.71
C ASP A 76 22.75 19.90 -21.64
N TRP A 77 22.85 19.23 -20.49
CA TRP A 77 21.95 19.41 -19.35
C TRP A 77 22.07 20.84 -18.79
N GLN A 78 20.99 21.61 -18.86
CA GLN A 78 20.99 23.01 -18.44
C GLN A 78 20.93 23.16 -16.91
N ASN A 79 20.42 22.13 -16.23
CA ASN A 79 20.15 22.05 -14.80
C ASN A 79 19.10 23.06 -14.32
N LYS A 80 18.33 23.62 -15.25
CA LYS A 80 17.29 24.63 -15.01
C LYS A 80 16.41 24.78 -16.25
N LEU A 81 15.24 25.38 -16.08
CA LEU A 81 14.44 25.83 -17.22
C LEU A 81 15.05 27.14 -17.79
N ASN A 82 15.36 27.16 -19.08
CA ASN A 82 15.85 28.35 -19.79
C ASN A 82 15.51 28.29 -21.29
N GLU A 83 15.99 29.25 -22.10
CA GLU A 83 15.68 29.30 -23.53
C GLU A 83 16.07 28.04 -24.33
N TYR A 84 16.99 27.21 -23.84
CA TYR A 84 17.48 26.04 -24.54
C TYR A 84 16.59 24.80 -24.41
N ASN A 85 15.76 24.72 -23.37
CA ASN A 85 14.85 23.60 -23.12
C ASN A 85 13.38 24.03 -22.96
N LYS A 86 13.11 25.34 -22.77
CA LYS A 86 11.75 25.88 -22.65
C LYS A 86 10.82 25.49 -23.80
N PRO A 87 11.25 25.46 -25.07
CA PRO A 87 10.36 25.02 -26.14
C PRO A 87 9.87 23.57 -26.01
N PHE A 88 10.55 22.68 -25.28
CA PHE A 88 10.04 21.34 -24.97
C PHE A 88 9.06 21.38 -23.79
N PHE A 89 9.39 22.14 -22.73
CA PHE A 89 8.51 22.37 -21.59
C PHE A 89 7.15 22.96 -21.98
N ASP A 90 7.12 23.88 -22.94
CA ASP A 90 5.89 24.50 -23.43
C ASP A 90 4.99 23.51 -24.23
N LEU A 91 5.53 22.37 -24.65
CA LEU A 91 4.82 21.35 -25.44
C LEU A 91 4.38 20.13 -24.63
N CYS A 92 4.66 20.09 -23.33
CA CYS A 92 4.32 18.98 -22.44
C CYS A 92 3.96 19.47 -21.03
N ASP A 93 3.70 18.55 -20.12
CA ASP A 93 3.14 18.84 -18.79
C ASP A 93 4.18 19.33 -17.79
N GLY A 94 5.47 19.06 -18.00
CA GLY A 94 6.51 19.59 -17.12
C GLY A 94 7.93 19.27 -17.53
N LEU A 95 8.88 19.85 -16.79
CA LEU A 95 10.32 19.66 -16.94
C LEU A 95 10.88 18.97 -15.71
N PHE A 96 11.50 17.81 -15.89
CA PHE A 96 12.43 17.24 -14.92
C PHE A 96 13.82 17.83 -15.19
N SER A 97 14.31 18.73 -14.32
CA SER A 97 15.65 19.30 -14.47
C SER A 97 16.71 18.26 -14.08
N ASN A 98 17.87 18.30 -14.75
CA ASN A 98 19.01 17.51 -14.29
C ASN A 98 19.44 17.92 -12.88
N TYR A 99 20.02 16.99 -12.13
CA TYR A 99 20.23 17.12 -10.68
C TYR A 99 21.48 17.93 -10.26
N THR A 100 22.30 18.43 -11.20
CA THR A 100 23.54 19.20 -10.87
C THR A 100 23.33 20.72 -10.80
N TRP A 101 22.12 21.14 -10.43
CA TRP A 101 21.73 22.55 -10.34
C TRP A 101 22.35 23.27 -9.15
N LYS A 102 22.35 24.61 -9.21
CA LYS A 102 22.92 25.51 -8.18
C LYS A 102 21.84 26.25 -7.43
N ALA A 103 22.17 26.81 -6.27
CA ALA A 103 21.21 27.44 -5.35
C ALA A 103 20.25 28.48 -5.98
N LYS A 104 20.65 29.18 -7.05
CA LYS A 104 19.80 30.18 -7.72
C LYS A 104 18.92 29.62 -8.84
N TYR A 105 19.23 28.43 -9.33
CA TYR A 105 18.59 27.84 -10.50
C TYR A 105 17.10 27.51 -10.30
N PRO A 106 16.64 27.06 -9.11
CA PRO A 106 15.21 26.91 -8.84
C PRO A 106 14.45 28.22 -9.03
N GLN A 107 14.88 29.30 -8.36
CA GLN A 107 14.30 30.62 -8.51
C GLN A 107 14.34 31.14 -9.96
N GLU A 108 15.47 30.98 -10.65
CA GLU A 108 15.59 31.37 -12.07
C GLU A 108 14.61 30.58 -12.96
N SER A 109 14.43 29.29 -12.70
CA SER A 109 13.48 28.44 -13.43
C SER A 109 12.04 28.86 -13.16
N ALA A 110 11.70 29.18 -11.90
CA ALA A 110 10.38 29.67 -11.53
C ALA A 110 10.02 30.96 -12.30
N VAL A 111 10.97 31.89 -12.43
CA VAL A 111 10.78 33.13 -13.20
C VAL A 111 10.52 32.83 -14.68
N VAL A 112 11.25 31.88 -15.28
CA VAL A 112 11.06 31.48 -16.68
C VAL A 112 9.73 30.74 -16.89
N ALA A 113 9.30 29.94 -15.93
CA ALA A 113 8.07 29.15 -15.99
C ALA A 113 6.79 30.00 -15.74
N GLY A 114 6.90 31.09 -14.99
CA GLY A 114 5.76 31.93 -14.63
C GLY A 114 4.74 31.15 -13.79
N GLU A 115 3.48 31.16 -14.23
CA GLU A 115 2.39 30.43 -13.55
C GLU A 115 2.62 28.91 -13.51
N ARG A 116 3.43 28.36 -14.42
CA ARG A 116 3.77 26.93 -14.49
C ARG A 116 4.98 26.55 -13.64
N LYS A 117 5.36 27.36 -12.64
CA LYS A 117 6.54 27.10 -11.78
C LYS A 117 6.52 25.75 -11.04
N TYR A 118 5.34 25.20 -10.73
CA TYR A 118 5.22 23.87 -10.13
C TYR A 118 5.32 22.71 -11.14
N ASP A 119 5.30 23.01 -12.44
CA ASP A 119 5.57 22.03 -13.50
C ASP A 119 7.08 21.90 -13.76
N VAL A 120 7.91 22.67 -13.04
CA VAL A 120 9.36 22.49 -13.01
C VAL A 120 9.72 21.64 -11.80
N TYR A 121 10.16 20.41 -12.06
CA TYR A 121 10.60 19.45 -11.08
C TYR A 121 12.13 19.46 -11.01
N MET A 122 12.68 20.11 -9.99
CA MET A 122 14.13 20.17 -9.82
C MET A 122 14.68 18.83 -9.32
N GLY A 123 15.54 18.20 -10.12
CA GLY A 123 16.04 16.84 -9.85
C GLY A 123 16.94 16.75 -8.62
N ILE A 124 16.76 15.75 -7.76
CA ILE A 124 17.61 15.46 -6.61
C ILE A 124 18.10 14.02 -6.74
N ASP A 125 19.39 13.83 -6.97
CA ASP A 125 19.99 12.49 -6.99
C ASP A 125 20.26 12.00 -5.57
N VAL A 126 19.48 11.03 -5.09
CA VAL A 126 19.60 10.52 -3.72
C VAL A 126 20.95 9.82 -3.50
N TYR A 127 21.65 9.36 -4.53
CA TYR A 127 23.02 8.86 -4.37
C TYR A 127 24.05 9.95 -4.04
N GLY A 128 23.71 11.22 -4.28
CA GLY A 128 24.56 12.36 -3.96
C GLY A 128 25.53 12.77 -5.07
N ARG A 129 25.38 12.27 -6.31
CA ARG A 129 26.35 12.56 -7.39
C ARG A 129 26.14 13.96 -7.94
N ASN A 130 26.92 14.91 -7.41
CA ASN A 130 26.89 16.34 -7.78
C ASN A 130 25.53 17.02 -7.57
N THR A 131 24.64 16.42 -6.78
CA THR A 131 23.36 17.02 -6.43
C THR A 131 23.52 18.13 -5.41
N PHE A 132 22.68 19.16 -5.49
CA PHE A 132 22.61 20.16 -4.43
C PHE A 132 22.25 19.50 -3.08
N GLY A 133 22.90 19.93 -2.00
CA GLY A 133 22.72 19.35 -0.66
C GLY A 133 23.41 17.99 -0.44
N GLY A 134 23.93 17.34 -1.49
CA GLY A 134 24.70 16.10 -1.38
C GLY A 134 23.88 14.80 -1.30
N GLY A 135 22.55 14.86 -1.41
CA GLY A 135 21.68 13.68 -1.46
C GLY A 135 21.70 12.86 -0.17
N GLN A 136 21.44 11.55 -0.28
CA GLN A 136 21.51 10.59 0.83
C GLN A 136 20.66 11.06 2.03
N TRP A 137 21.24 11.06 3.23
CA TRP A 137 20.65 11.59 4.47
C TRP A 137 20.54 13.13 4.53
N ASN A 138 21.08 13.85 3.53
CA ASN A 138 21.00 15.31 3.41
C ASN A 138 20.04 15.75 2.28
N THR A 139 19.20 14.83 1.77
CA THR A 139 18.23 15.13 0.70
C THR A 139 17.29 16.29 1.06
N ASN A 140 16.93 16.41 2.34
CA ASN A 140 16.11 17.50 2.88
C ASN A 140 16.69 18.89 2.60
N VAL A 141 18.02 19.05 2.51
CA VAL A 141 18.67 20.35 2.21
C VAL A 141 18.25 20.89 0.84
N ALA A 142 18.12 20.00 -0.16
CA ALA A 142 17.61 20.39 -1.46
C ALA A 142 16.11 20.69 -1.38
N LEU A 143 15.33 19.81 -0.75
CA LEU A 143 13.88 19.98 -0.59
C LEU A 143 13.50 21.32 0.07
N ASP A 144 14.19 21.70 1.16
CA ASP A 144 13.93 22.94 1.87
C ASP A 144 14.15 24.18 0.98
N LEU A 145 15.19 24.15 0.15
CA LEU A 145 15.46 25.24 -0.80
C LEU A 145 14.40 25.28 -1.91
N LEU A 146 14.03 24.13 -2.47
CA LEU A 146 13.02 24.07 -3.54
C LEU A 146 11.65 24.54 -3.04
N LYS A 147 11.27 24.14 -1.82
CA LYS A 147 10.03 24.59 -1.17
C LYS A 147 10.03 26.10 -0.94
N LYS A 148 11.17 26.66 -0.54
CA LYS A 148 11.34 28.10 -0.36
C LYS A 148 11.23 28.88 -1.68
N ASP A 149 11.80 28.34 -2.75
CA ASP A 149 11.82 28.96 -4.07
C ASP A 149 10.55 28.67 -4.90
N ASP A 150 9.58 27.96 -4.29
CA ASP A 150 8.23 27.76 -4.80
C ASP A 150 8.17 27.02 -6.15
N VAL A 151 8.99 25.98 -6.26
CA VAL A 151 9.03 25.02 -7.38
C VAL A 151 8.89 23.58 -6.89
N SER A 152 8.65 22.64 -7.81
CA SER A 152 8.52 21.22 -7.47
C SER A 152 9.89 20.51 -7.38
N ALA A 153 9.90 19.34 -6.75
CA ALA A 153 11.07 18.48 -6.61
C ALA A 153 10.89 17.16 -7.37
N ALA A 154 11.98 16.63 -7.92
CA ALA A 154 12.02 15.33 -8.59
C ALA A 154 13.04 14.43 -7.89
N ILE A 155 12.59 13.39 -7.18
CA ILE A 155 13.49 12.49 -6.44
C ILE A 155 14.02 11.41 -7.39
N PHE A 156 15.31 11.45 -7.70
CA PHE A 156 15.99 10.46 -8.54
C PHE A 156 16.69 9.40 -7.68
N ALA A 157 16.47 8.13 -8.03
CA ALA A 157 17.08 6.97 -7.41
C ALA A 157 16.89 6.85 -5.87
N PRO A 158 15.66 6.96 -5.32
CA PRO A 158 15.41 6.74 -3.89
C PRO A 158 15.72 5.31 -3.43
N GLY A 159 15.88 4.37 -4.39
CA GLY A 159 16.38 3.00 -4.16
C GLY A 159 17.75 2.93 -3.48
N TRP A 160 18.51 4.04 -3.41
CA TRP A 160 19.74 4.17 -2.64
C TRP A 160 19.67 3.53 -1.24
N VAL A 161 18.57 3.70 -0.51
CA VAL A 161 18.39 3.14 0.85
C VAL A 161 18.53 1.61 0.84
N TYR A 162 17.85 0.96 -0.11
CA TYR A 162 17.87 -0.49 -0.28
C TYR A 162 19.21 -0.98 -0.85
N GLU A 163 19.62 -0.40 -1.97
CA GLU A 163 20.78 -0.84 -2.76
C GLU A 163 22.10 -0.70 -2.01
N THR A 164 22.21 0.32 -1.13
CA THR A 164 23.41 0.54 -0.29
C THR A 164 23.30 -0.09 1.09
N LYS A 165 22.22 -0.84 1.37
CA LYS A 165 21.99 -1.58 2.63
C LYS A 165 22.15 -0.67 3.86
N GLN A 166 21.50 0.49 3.84
CA GLN A 166 21.60 1.44 4.93
C GLN A 166 21.22 0.80 6.28
N PRO A 167 22.01 1.01 7.34
CA PRO A 167 21.75 0.41 8.65
C PRO A 167 20.56 1.07 9.36
N PRO A 168 19.98 0.40 10.37
CA PRO A 168 20.28 -0.96 10.82
C PRO A 168 19.69 -2.05 9.92
N ASN A 169 18.64 -1.71 9.17
CA ASN A 169 17.99 -2.56 8.17
C ASN A 169 17.19 -1.67 7.20
N PHE A 170 16.80 -2.22 6.06
CA PHE A 170 16.08 -1.49 5.02
C PHE A 170 14.84 -0.75 5.54
N ARG A 171 13.96 -1.41 6.32
CA ARG A 171 12.69 -0.83 6.76
C ARG A 171 12.89 0.39 7.65
N THR A 172 13.77 0.26 8.64
CA THR A 172 14.10 1.37 9.55
C THR A 172 14.75 2.53 8.80
N ALA A 173 15.69 2.22 7.89
CA ALA A 173 16.35 3.25 7.10
C ALA A 173 15.38 3.93 6.11
N GLN A 174 14.47 3.17 5.50
CA GLN A 174 13.44 3.66 4.57
C GLN A 174 12.49 4.62 5.28
N ASN A 175 11.94 4.24 6.43
CA ASN A 175 11.05 5.10 7.22
C ASN A 175 11.77 6.36 7.68
N ARG A 176 13.03 6.24 8.09
CA ARG A 176 13.84 7.41 8.46
C ARG A 176 14.05 8.35 7.28
N TRP A 177 14.37 7.81 6.10
CA TRP A 177 14.65 8.63 4.92
C TRP A 177 13.40 9.35 4.42
N TRP A 178 12.26 8.66 4.33
CA TRP A 178 10.98 9.31 4.01
C TRP A 178 10.49 10.24 5.11
N GLY A 179 10.85 9.99 6.37
CA GLY A 179 10.65 10.93 7.47
C GLY A 179 11.33 12.27 7.23
N LEU A 180 12.58 12.27 6.73
CA LEU A 180 13.30 13.50 6.36
C LEU A 180 12.59 14.25 5.22
N VAL A 181 12.08 13.52 4.22
CA VAL A 181 11.30 14.12 3.13
C VAL A 181 10.00 14.74 3.69
N GLN A 182 9.31 14.04 4.58
CA GLN A 182 8.07 14.51 5.20
C GLN A 182 8.30 15.75 6.08
N GLU A 183 9.42 15.86 6.79
CA GLU A 183 9.75 17.03 7.60
C GLU A 183 9.90 18.29 6.72
N SER A 184 10.53 18.17 5.55
CA SER A 184 10.68 19.26 4.60
C SER A 184 9.39 19.54 3.81
N TRP A 185 8.76 18.50 3.25
CA TRP A 185 7.71 18.63 2.24
C TRP A 185 6.28 18.52 2.79
N GLY A 186 6.14 17.99 4.01
CA GLY A 186 4.85 17.70 4.64
C GLY A 186 4.33 16.28 4.33
N VAL A 187 3.18 15.96 4.90
CA VAL A 187 2.49 14.68 4.68
C VAL A 187 1.73 14.74 3.36
N LEU A 188 2.15 13.95 2.38
CA LEU A 188 1.53 13.94 1.05
C LEU A 188 0.35 12.97 0.92
N GLN A 189 0.32 11.95 1.77
CA GLN A 189 -0.71 10.92 1.75
C GLN A 189 -1.85 11.26 2.69
N SER A 190 -3.09 11.18 2.21
CA SER A 190 -4.26 11.34 3.05
C SER A 190 -5.33 10.31 2.71
N TYR A 191 -5.48 9.32 3.57
CA TYR A 191 -6.44 8.23 3.47
C TYR A 191 -7.03 7.94 4.85
N PRO A 192 -8.30 7.51 4.96
CA PRO A 192 -9.23 7.28 3.84
C PRO A 192 -9.79 8.57 3.24
N LYS A 193 -10.12 8.49 1.94
CA LYS A 193 -10.94 9.47 1.21
C LYS A 193 -12.34 8.96 0.85
N GLN A 194 -12.54 7.65 0.90
CA GLN A 194 -13.78 6.97 0.56
C GLN A 194 -13.95 5.70 1.39
N LEU A 195 -15.19 5.22 1.51
CA LEU A 195 -15.53 3.92 2.11
C LEU A 195 -15.86 2.88 1.01
N PRO A 196 -15.66 1.57 1.26
CA PRO A 196 -14.95 1.03 2.43
C PRO A 196 -13.45 1.36 2.38
N PHE A 197 -12.84 1.50 3.55
CA PHE A 197 -11.40 1.60 3.72
C PHE A 197 -10.88 0.34 4.39
N TYR A 198 -9.86 -0.29 3.81
CA TYR A 198 -9.23 -1.49 4.35
C TYR A 198 -7.71 -1.41 4.25
N SER A 199 -7.05 -1.85 5.32
CA SER A 199 -5.60 -2.07 5.35
C SER A 199 -5.29 -3.28 6.23
N ASP A 200 -4.63 -4.29 5.67
CA ASP A 200 -3.89 -5.32 6.40
C ASP A 200 -2.40 -4.99 6.56
N PHE A 201 -2.01 -3.79 6.12
CA PHE A 201 -0.64 -3.28 6.15
C PHE A 201 0.33 -4.00 5.24
N ASP A 202 -0.13 -4.98 4.45
CA ASP A 202 0.71 -5.78 3.58
C ASP A 202 1.55 -4.90 2.65
N GLN A 203 2.89 -5.02 2.72
CA GLN A 203 3.82 -4.34 1.83
C GLN A 203 3.93 -4.98 0.45
N GLY A 204 3.23 -6.09 0.19
CA GLY A 204 3.32 -6.86 -1.05
C GLY A 204 4.54 -7.77 -1.10
N HIS A 205 5.11 -8.10 0.07
CA HIS A 205 6.18 -9.08 0.21
C HIS A 205 6.23 -9.60 1.66
N GLY A 206 6.85 -10.76 1.86
CA GLY A 206 7.00 -11.33 3.19
C GLY A 206 7.74 -12.66 3.19
N TYR A 207 7.84 -13.28 4.37
CA TYR A 207 8.42 -14.62 4.55
C TYR A 207 7.37 -15.73 4.67
N GLN A 208 6.10 -15.33 4.72
CA GLN A 208 4.92 -16.18 4.84
C GLN A 208 3.69 -15.41 4.35
N VAL A 209 2.61 -16.12 4.07
CA VAL A 209 1.30 -15.53 3.77
C VAL A 209 0.29 -16.12 4.75
N SER A 210 -0.50 -15.25 5.38
CA SER A 210 -1.68 -15.64 6.15
C SER A 210 -2.95 -15.11 5.48
N ILE A 211 -4.06 -15.80 5.72
CA ILE A 211 -5.41 -15.35 5.37
C ILE A 211 -6.28 -15.60 6.60
N GLU A 212 -6.89 -14.54 7.14
CA GLU A 212 -7.73 -14.59 8.35
C GLU A 212 -7.07 -15.29 9.57
N GLY A 213 -5.76 -15.08 9.74
CA GLY A 213 -4.95 -15.63 10.82
C GLY A 213 -4.47 -17.06 10.57
N VAL A 214 -4.79 -17.66 9.43
CA VAL A 214 -4.31 -18.99 9.03
C VAL A 214 -3.16 -18.83 8.05
N LYS A 215 -1.98 -19.38 8.41
CA LYS A 215 -0.83 -19.43 7.51
C LYS A 215 -1.13 -20.36 6.34
N VAL A 216 -1.15 -19.81 5.13
CA VAL A 216 -1.43 -20.54 3.87
C VAL A 216 -0.18 -20.78 3.03
N TYR A 217 0.89 -20.02 3.27
CA TYR A 217 2.17 -20.16 2.58
C TYR A 217 3.32 -19.84 3.52
N GLY A 218 4.41 -20.62 3.46
CA GLY A 218 5.53 -20.53 4.42
C GLY A 218 6.88 -20.20 3.81
N ALA A 219 6.94 -19.76 2.56
CA ALA A 219 8.17 -19.37 1.88
C ALA A 219 8.19 -17.85 1.58
N PRO A 220 9.38 -17.25 1.36
CA PRO A 220 9.50 -15.87 0.93
C PRO A 220 8.75 -15.62 -0.37
N TRP A 221 8.11 -14.45 -0.46
CA TRP A 221 7.30 -14.07 -1.61
C TRP A 221 7.34 -12.55 -1.83
N ASP A 222 7.09 -12.15 -3.06
CA ASP A 222 6.85 -10.77 -3.48
C ASP A 222 5.75 -10.73 -4.54
N ASN A 223 4.81 -9.81 -4.37
CA ASN A 223 3.79 -9.40 -5.32
C ASN A 223 3.29 -8.02 -4.88
N ILE A 224 3.88 -6.96 -5.43
CA ILE A 224 3.55 -5.58 -5.04
C ILE A 224 2.09 -5.20 -5.32
N SER A 225 1.40 -5.95 -6.18
CA SER A 225 -0.05 -5.79 -6.43
C SER A 225 -0.90 -6.14 -5.20
N CYS A 226 -0.33 -6.83 -4.20
CA CYS A 226 -0.94 -7.10 -2.91
C CYS A 226 -0.76 -5.95 -1.90
N GLN A 227 0.06 -4.94 -2.21
CA GLN A 227 0.35 -3.87 -1.26
C GLN A 227 -0.93 -3.12 -0.89
N SER A 228 -1.26 -3.09 0.41
CA SER A 228 -2.39 -2.31 0.93
C SER A 228 -1.94 -0.94 1.44
N PHE A 229 -2.89 -0.11 1.86
CA PHE A 229 -2.57 1.22 2.38
C PHE A 229 -1.57 1.16 3.54
N GLN A 230 -0.42 1.81 3.38
CA GLN A 230 0.66 1.75 4.36
C GLN A 230 0.47 2.80 5.46
N PRO A 231 0.80 2.47 6.73
CA PRO A 231 0.68 3.41 7.82
C PRO A 231 1.84 4.42 7.82
N MET A 232 1.58 5.60 8.36
CA MET A 232 2.57 6.65 8.60
C MET A 232 3.34 6.38 9.89
N LEU A 233 4.41 5.60 9.80
CA LEU A 233 5.22 5.27 10.96
C LEU A 233 6.31 6.32 11.20
N LYS A 234 6.37 6.86 12.42
CA LYS A 234 7.44 7.79 12.80
C LYS A 234 8.68 7.03 13.26
N TYR A 235 9.85 7.48 12.83
CA TYR A 235 11.11 6.98 13.38
C TYR A 235 11.35 7.58 14.77
N ALA A 236 11.09 6.79 15.83
CA ALA A 236 11.28 7.21 17.22
C ALA A 236 12.67 6.86 17.81
N GLY A 237 13.56 6.24 17.00
CA GLY A 237 14.82 5.67 17.49
C GLY A 237 14.64 4.41 18.34
N ASP A 238 15.73 3.94 18.96
CA ASP A 238 15.78 2.62 19.63
C ASP A 238 15.31 2.64 21.10
N ARG A 239 14.67 3.72 21.57
CA ARG A 239 14.29 3.88 23.00
C ARG A 239 12.79 4.01 23.18
N GLY A 240 12.24 3.25 24.12
CA GLY A 240 10.83 3.30 24.50
C GLY A 240 9.96 2.35 23.70
N LEU A 241 8.71 2.73 23.50
CA LEU A 241 7.73 1.98 22.72
C LEU A 241 7.88 2.35 21.23
N GLN A 242 7.84 1.34 20.35
CA GLN A 242 8.00 1.52 18.91
C GLN A 242 6.85 0.86 18.16
N THR A 243 6.34 1.56 17.14
CA THR A 243 5.41 1.02 16.16
C THR A 243 6.19 0.67 14.89
N VAL A 244 6.15 -0.59 14.48
CA VAL A 244 6.91 -1.10 13.32
C VAL A 244 6.03 -2.01 12.46
N ILE A 245 6.36 -2.11 11.17
CA ILE A 245 5.87 -3.23 10.34
C ILE A 245 6.67 -4.47 10.69
N ASN A 246 5.98 -5.51 11.13
CA ASN A 246 6.54 -6.76 11.57
C ASN A 246 6.40 -7.83 10.49
N PHE A 247 7.52 -8.47 10.18
CA PHE A 247 7.67 -9.52 9.18
C PHE A 247 7.99 -10.88 9.80
N GLU A 248 8.28 -10.91 11.10
CA GLU A 248 8.74 -12.08 11.84
C GLU A 248 7.55 -12.89 12.35
N ASP A 249 6.52 -12.20 12.86
CA ASP A 249 5.30 -12.83 13.36
C ASP A 249 4.33 -13.21 12.23
N GLU A 250 3.54 -14.25 12.49
CA GLU A 250 2.41 -14.64 11.62
C GLU A 250 1.38 -13.49 11.56
N PRO A 251 1.21 -12.84 10.39
CA PRO A 251 0.25 -11.75 10.24
C PRO A 251 -1.19 -12.30 10.24
N TYR A 252 -2.16 -11.39 10.36
CA TYR A 252 -3.56 -11.77 10.20
C TYR A 252 -3.90 -12.05 8.74
N SER A 253 -3.57 -11.13 7.83
CA SER A 253 -3.74 -11.32 6.39
C SER A 253 -2.52 -10.76 5.65
N GLY A 254 -2.18 -11.35 4.50
CA GLY A 254 -1.01 -10.92 3.73
C GLY A 254 0.31 -11.40 4.35
N GLY A 255 1.38 -10.61 4.18
CA GLY A 255 2.74 -11.00 4.57
C GLY A 255 3.31 -10.33 5.82
N ASN A 256 2.60 -9.36 6.42
CA ASN A 256 3.12 -8.52 7.49
C ASN A 256 1.97 -7.83 8.26
N CYS A 257 2.28 -7.23 9.40
CA CYS A 257 1.30 -6.51 10.23
C CYS A 257 1.96 -5.36 11.01
N VAL A 258 1.17 -4.47 11.60
CA VAL A 258 1.70 -3.43 12.51
C VAL A 258 1.88 -4.02 13.90
N THR A 259 3.06 -3.88 14.48
CA THR A 259 3.35 -4.29 15.87
C THR A 259 3.85 -3.11 16.67
N VAL A 260 3.30 -2.95 17.88
CA VAL A 260 3.79 -2.04 18.90
C VAL A 260 4.53 -2.85 19.96
N LYS A 261 5.81 -2.57 20.16
CA LYS A 261 6.66 -3.30 21.10
C LYS A 261 7.64 -2.40 21.85
N GLY A 262 8.03 -2.83 23.05
CA GLY A 262 9.03 -2.15 23.86
C GLY A 262 8.63 -2.09 25.32
N SER A 263 8.75 -0.90 25.90
CA SER A 263 8.45 -0.66 27.31
C SER A 263 7.40 0.43 27.46
N LEU A 264 6.31 0.12 28.19
CA LEU A 264 5.22 1.04 28.48
C LEU A 264 5.02 1.14 29.99
N GLN A 265 4.83 2.36 30.50
CA GLN A 265 4.54 2.53 31.93
C GLN A 265 3.14 2.03 32.26
N GLN A 266 2.97 1.42 33.44
CA GLN A 266 1.68 0.86 33.87
C GLN A 266 0.51 1.84 33.72
N ASN A 267 0.73 3.15 33.92
CA ASN A 267 -0.32 4.17 33.90
C ASN A 267 -0.35 5.05 32.64
N GLU A 268 0.42 4.70 31.61
CA GLU A 268 0.55 5.46 30.38
C GLU A 268 -0.40 4.94 29.28
N ILE A 269 -0.89 5.88 28.46
CA ILE A 269 -1.58 5.56 27.20
C ILE A 269 -0.69 6.08 26.07
N PHE A 270 -0.18 5.15 25.28
CA PHE A 270 0.50 5.47 24.04
C PHE A 270 -0.52 5.59 22.90
N SER A 271 -0.30 6.53 21.99
CA SER A 271 -1.13 6.75 20.81
C SER A 271 -0.24 7.20 19.66
N GLU A 272 -0.41 6.58 18.50
CA GLU A 272 0.28 6.97 17.28
C GLU A 272 -0.70 6.96 16.10
N GLN A 273 -0.66 8.02 15.28
CA GLN A 273 -1.50 8.13 14.11
C GLN A 273 -0.95 7.25 12.99
N LEU A 274 -1.73 6.26 12.57
CA LEU A 274 -1.37 5.38 11.46
C LEU A 274 -1.81 5.97 10.12
N PHE A 275 -2.96 6.63 10.06
CA PHE A 275 -3.49 7.19 8.81
C PHE A 275 -4.00 8.61 9.01
N ASN A 276 -3.68 9.48 8.04
CA ASN A 276 -4.17 10.85 7.97
C ASN A 276 -5.42 10.95 7.09
N GLY A 277 -6.59 10.98 7.72
CA GLY A 277 -7.87 10.95 7.02
C GLY A 277 -8.23 12.26 6.34
N GLY A 278 -9.27 12.21 5.51
CA GLY A 278 -9.97 13.39 5.00
C GLY A 278 -11.34 13.01 4.47
N LEU A 279 -12.00 12.08 5.18
CA LEU A 279 -13.26 11.47 4.76
C LEU A 279 -14.42 12.14 5.50
N SER A 280 -15.24 12.87 4.77
CA SER A 280 -16.49 13.46 5.29
C SER A 280 -17.61 12.42 5.31
N MET A 281 -18.38 12.38 6.40
CA MET A 281 -19.48 11.45 6.61
C MET A 281 -20.73 12.20 7.09
N GLU A 282 -21.89 11.87 6.52
CA GLU A 282 -23.16 12.58 6.73
C GLU A 282 -24.03 11.95 7.83
N GLY A 283 -23.44 11.48 8.92
CA GLY A 283 -24.20 10.93 10.05
C GLY A 283 -24.69 9.48 9.85
N GLU A 284 -24.21 8.77 8.84
CA GLU A 284 -24.47 7.34 8.66
C GLU A 284 -23.75 6.49 9.71
N SER A 285 -24.31 5.32 10.02
CA SER A 285 -23.64 4.36 10.90
C SER A 285 -22.40 3.79 10.22
N VAL A 286 -21.31 3.69 10.97
CA VAL A 286 -20.03 3.18 10.48
C VAL A 286 -19.63 1.96 11.30
N TYR A 287 -19.22 0.91 10.60
CA TYR A 287 -18.70 -0.30 11.21
C TYR A 287 -17.18 -0.31 11.11
N VAL A 288 -16.54 -0.51 12.25
CA VAL A 288 -15.08 -0.62 12.37
C VAL A 288 -14.72 -2.04 12.76
N PHE A 289 -13.93 -2.70 11.93
CA PHE A 289 -13.36 -4.01 12.20
C PHE A 289 -11.85 -3.91 12.31
N TYR A 290 -11.28 -4.63 13.27
CA TYR A 290 -9.84 -4.72 13.42
C TYR A 290 -9.44 -6.02 14.10
N SER A 291 -8.27 -6.56 13.75
CA SER A 291 -7.76 -7.78 14.39
C SER A 291 -6.56 -7.50 15.27
N VAL A 292 -6.53 -8.13 16.44
CA VAL A 292 -5.49 -7.92 17.46
C VAL A 292 -4.90 -9.25 17.90
N LYS A 293 -3.57 -9.28 18.01
CA LYS A 293 -2.80 -10.32 18.72
C LYS A 293 -1.96 -9.61 19.77
N ALA A 294 -2.18 -9.88 21.04
CA ALA A 294 -1.52 -9.15 22.12
C ALA A 294 -1.13 -10.08 23.26
N ASP A 295 -0.02 -9.76 23.93
CA ASP A 295 0.35 -10.42 25.18
C ASP A 295 -0.73 -10.19 26.25
N GLU A 296 -0.81 -11.08 27.25
CA GLU A 296 -1.88 -11.08 28.26
C GLU A 296 -2.10 -9.73 28.95
N ARG A 297 -1.02 -8.97 29.17
CA ARG A 297 -1.05 -7.65 29.85
C ARG A 297 -1.10 -6.47 28.91
N SER A 298 -0.99 -6.67 27.60
CA SER A 298 -1.02 -5.62 26.59
C SER A 298 -2.46 -5.37 26.15
N GLY A 299 -2.91 -4.13 26.21
CA GLY A 299 -4.19 -3.66 25.67
C GLY A 299 -3.97 -2.81 24.44
N LEU A 300 -4.66 -3.15 23.35
CA LEU A 300 -4.60 -2.45 22.07
C LEU A 300 -6.02 -2.10 21.61
N GLY A 301 -6.19 -0.89 21.12
CA GLY A 301 -7.41 -0.41 20.50
C GLY A 301 -7.12 0.61 19.40
N LEU A 302 -8.17 1.28 18.93
CA LEU A 302 -8.07 2.36 17.95
C LEU A 302 -8.62 3.66 18.54
N SER A 303 -8.14 4.80 18.04
CA SER A 303 -8.80 6.10 18.22
C SER A 303 -9.05 6.74 16.86
N LEU A 304 -10.29 7.16 16.61
CA LEU A 304 -10.66 7.91 15.42
C LEU A 304 -10.72 9.40 15.76
N ASP A 305 -9.88 10.20 15.12
CA ASP A 305 -9.88 11.65 15.27
C ASP A 305 -10.88 12.26 14.29
N LEU A 306 -11.73 13.14 14.80
CA LEU A 306 -12.85 13.71 14.08
C LEU A 306 -12.80 15.23 14.12
N SER A 307 -13.25 15.88 13.05
CA SER A 307 -13.57 17.31 13.06
C SER A 307 -15.05 17.54 12.71
N SER A 308 -15.69 18.45 13.45
CA SER A 308 -17.04 18.92 13.13
C SER A 308 -16.99 20.05 12.09
N GLY A 309 -18.16 20.40 11.52
CA GLY A 309 -18.27 21.54 10.59
C GLY A 309 -17.85 22.90 11.17
N ASN A 310 -17.79 23.01 12.51
CA ASN A 310 -17.29 24.21 13.21
C ASN A 310 -15.77 24.14 13.51
N ASN A 311 -15.05 23.18 12.94
CA ASN A 311 -13.65 22.86 13.23
C ASN A 311 -13.37 22.50 14.70
N GLU A 312 -14.37 22.04 15.45
CA GLU A 312 -14.12 21.43 16.76
C GLU A 312 -13.55 20.02 16.57
N SER A 313 -12.38 19.78 17.13
CA SER A 313 -11.73 18.46 17.12
C SER A 313 -12.24 17.60 18.28
N SER A 314 -12.60 16.36 17.98
CA SER A 314 -12.97 15.33 18.96
C SER A 314 -12.34 14.00 18.56
N SER A 315 -12.49 12.98 19.40
CA SER A 315 -11.94 11.65 19.12
C SER A 315 -12.79 10.56 19.76
N ILE A 316 -12.92 9.42 19.09
CA ILE A 316 -13.64 8.24 19.57
C ILE A 316 -12.64 7.14 19.87
N LEU A 317 -12.57 6.70 21.13
CA LEU A 317 -11.81 5.51 21.50
C LEU A 317 -12.62 4.24 21.22
N ILE A 318 -12.00 3.26 20.57
CA ILE A 318 -12.56 1.94 20.28
C ILE A 318 -11.65 0.88 20.90
N ALA A 319 -12.16 0.11 21.85
CA ALA A 319 -11.42 -0.97 22.50
C ALA A 319 -12.36 -2.04 23.08
N ASP A 320 -11.85 -3.25 23.30
CA ASP A 320 -12.58 -4.34 23.98
C ASP A 320 -12.81 -4.02 25.47
N ASP A 321 -11.81 -3.43 26.12
CA ASP A 321 -11.85 -2.92 27.49
C ASP A 321 -11.58 -1.41 27.52
N THR A 322 -12.63 -0.61 27.32
CA THR A 322 -12.55 0.86 27.44
C THR A 322 -12.26 1.32 28.87
N ALA A 323 -12.51 0.49 29.90
CA ALA A 323 -12.22 0.83 31.29
C ALA A 323 -10.71 0.90 31.56
N ALA A 324 -9.92 0.05 30.90
CA ALA A 324 -8.45 0.09 30.99
C ALA A 324 -7.86 1.45 30.57
N PHE A 325 -8.51 2.15 29.63
CA PHE A 325 -8.08 3.46 29.14
C PHE A 325 -8.65 4.63 29.95
N THR A 326 -9.80 4.47 30.61
CA THR A 326 -10.42 5.54 31.39
C THR A 326 -9.86 5.70 32.80
N ARG A 327 -9.21 4.67 33.38
CA ARG A 327 -8.69 4.66 34.77
C ARG A 327 -7.30 5.27 34.95
N LYS A 328 -6.70 5.80 33.89
CA LYS A 328 -5.31 6.30 33.87
C LYS A 328 -5.28 7.80 34.16
N LYS A 329 -4.12 8.34 34.59
CA LYS A 329 -3.91 9.77 34.93
C LYS A 329 -4.42 10.75 33.84
N GLN A 330 -4.56 10.29 32.61
CA GLN A 330 -5.18 11.00 31.47
C GLN A 330 -6.70 10.75 31.38
N HIS A 331 -7.42 10.86 32.49
CA HIS A 331 -8.87 10.71 32.52
C HIS A 331 -9.53 11.68 31.52
N ARG A 332 -10.42 11.18 30.66
CA ARG A 332 -11.14 11.95 29.61
C ARG A 332 -10.28 12.46 28.44
N LYS A 333 -9.21 11.74 28.07
CA LYS A 333 -8.42 12.03 26.86
C LYS A 333 -9.25 12.06 25.57
N TYR A 334 -10.30 11.25 25.49
CA TYR A 334 -11.14 11.10 24.30
C TYR A 334 -12.54 11.65 24.52
N GLY A 335 -13.17 12.18 23.47
CA GLY A 335 -14.53 12.74 23.52
C GLY A 335 -15.62 11.69 23.75
N SER A 336 -15.43 10.48 23.23
CA SER A 336 -16.31 9.34 23.50
C SER A 336 -15.57 8.00 23.49
N TYR A 337 -16.26 6.96 23.98
CA TYR A 337 -15.73 5.62 24.18
C TYR A 337 -16.73 4.61 23.64
N VAL A 338 -16.31 3.76 22.71
CA VAL A 338 -17.11 2.70 22.10
C VAL A 338 -16.46 1.36 22.44
N LYS A 339 -17.24 0.48 23.07
CA LYS A 339 -16.79 -0.89 23.34
C LYS A 339 -16.85 -1.68 22.04
N ALA A 340 -15.76 -2.39 21.72
CA ALA A 340 -15.73 -3.30 20.59
C ALA A 340 -16.05 -4.73 21.05
N ASP A 341 -16.96 -5.38 20.33
CA ASP A 341 -17.36 -6.76 20.60
C ASP A 341 -16.50 -7.71 19.77
N LYS A 342 -16.29 -8.93 20.28
CA LYS A 342 -15.60 -9.98 19.53
C LYS A 342 -16.49 -10.42 18.37
N ALA A 343 -15.97 -10.35 17.15
CA ALA A 343 -16.61 -10.90 15.97
C ALA A 343 -16.24 -12.38 15.83
N GLU A 344 -17.19 -13.19 15.33
CA GLU A 344 -16.89 -14.57 14.96
C GLU A 344 -16.06 -14.59 13.67
N PRO A 345 -14.92 -15.29 13.63
CA PRO A 345 -14.15 -15.43 12.40
C PRO A 345 -14.84 -16.37 11.41
N HIS A 346 -14.67 -16.13 10.10
CA HIS A 346 -15.18 -17.01 9.04
C HIS A 346 -14.42 -18.34 8.94
N THR A 347 -13.19 -18.39 9.44
CA THR A 347 -12.31 -19.56 9.45
C THR A 347 -12.12 -20.13 10.87
N PRO A 348 -11.89 -21.46 11.02
CA PRO A 348 -11.67 -22.07 12.33
C PRO A 348 -10.49 -21.43 13.04
N VAL A 349 -10.74 -20.94 14.26
CA VAL A 349 -9.83 -20.16 15.11
C VAL A 349 -8.42 -20.76 15.16
N HIS A 350 -7.44 -20.09 14.55
CA HIS A 350 -6.09 -20.10 15.09
C HIS A 350 -6.07 -19.17 16.30
N GLN A 351 -5.74 -19.70 17.47
CA GLN A 351 -6.02 -19.15 18.82
C GLN A 351 -5.43 -17.76 19.15
N ASN A 352 -4.66 -17.15 18.24
CA ASN A 352 -3.82 -16.00 18.57
C ASN A 352 -4.36 -14.65 18.10
N TRP A 353 -5.28 -14.62 17.12
CA TRP A 353 -5.89 -13.38 16.62
C TRP A 353 -7.33 -13.27 17.09
N VAL A 354 -7.71 -12.10 17.59
CA VAL A 354 -9.09 -11.76 17.95
C VAL A 354 -9.57 -10.64 17.03
N VAL A 355 -10.68 -10.86 16.33
CA VAL A 355 -11.33 -9.83 15.52
C VAL A 355 -12.35 -9.09 16.38
N TYR A 356 -12.29 -7.77 16.36
CA TYR A 356 -13.20 -6.89 17.05
C TYR A 356 -14.06 -6.13 16.05
N LYS A 357 -15.34 -5.94 16.40
CA LYS A 357 -16.31 -5.12 15.67
C LYS A 357 -16.80 -4.02 16.60
N ALA A 358 -16.83 -2.79 16.11
CA ALA A 358 -17.48 -1.66 16.76
C ALA A 358 -18.44 -0.97 15.79
N THR A 359 -19.57 -0.49 16.31
CA THR A 359 -20.54 0.29 15.55
C THR A 359 -20.52 1.71 16.08
N ILE A 360 -20.28 2.67 15.20
CA ILE A 360 -20.29 4.10 15.51
C ILE A 360 -21.57 4.69 14.93
N GLN A 361 -22.39 5.25 15.80
CA GLN A 361 -23.63 5.95 15.45
C GLN A 361 -23.45 7.45 15.70
N PRO A 362 -22.89 8.19 14.74
CA PRO A 362 -22.70 9.62 14.87
C PRO A 362 -24.05 10.36 14.96
N SER A 363 -24.15 11.35 15.84
CA SER A 363 -25.36 12.18 15.97
C SER A 363 -25.44 13.31 14.94
N ALA A 364 -24.34 13.61 14.25
CA ALA A 364 -24.22 14.65 13.24
C ALA A 364 -23.11 14.27 12.24
N GLY A 365 -23.06 14.97 11.10
CA GLY A 365 -21.97 14.80 10.14
C GLY A 365 -20.62 15.21 10.72
N PHE A 366 -19.57 14.49 10.33
CA PHE A 366 -18.20 14.69 10.81
C PHE A 366 -17.19 14.30 9.73
N THR A 367 -15.97 14.81 9.83
CA THR A 367 -14.84 14.39 8.99
C THR A 367 -13.89 13.53 9.81
N LEU A 368 -13.57 12.33 9.34
CA LEU A 368 -12.51 11.50 9.88
C LEU A 368 -11.16 12.05 9.42
N THR A 369 -10.39 12.58 10.37
CA THR A 369 -9.09 13.21 10.13
C THR A 369 -7.92 12.33 10.55
N GLY A 370 -8.15 11.31 11.39
CA GLY A 370 -7.07 10.43 11.83
C GLY A 370 -7.54 9.05 12.28
N ILE A 371 -6.75 8.03 11.97
CA ILE A 371 -6.89 6.69 12.54
C ILE A 371 -5.62 6.41 13.33
N ASN A 372 -5.76 6.23 14.64
CA ASN A 372 -4.66 6.03 15.56
C ASN A 372 -4.70 4.64 16.16
N ILE A 373 -3.52 4.03 16.35
CA ILE A 373 -3.36 2.90 17.25
C ILE A 373 -3.20 3.43 18.67
N VAL A 374 -3.89 2.82 19.64
CA VAL A 374 -3.76 3.17 21.06
C VAL A 374 -3.38 1.95 21.89
N CYS A 375 -2.49 2.16 22.86
CA CYS A 375 -1.87 1.09 23.64
C CYS A 375 -1.89 1.44 25.14
N THR A 376 -2.17 0.45 25.99
CA THR A 376 -2.13 0.57 27.47
C THR A 376 -1.75 -0.76 28.11
N MET A 377 -1.22 -0.73 29.32
CA MET A 377 -1.12 -1.93 30.17
C MET A 377 -2.48 -2.26 30.80
N LYS A 378 -2.94 -3.50 30.65
CA LYS A 378 -4.13 -4.05 31.33
C LYS A 378 -3.86 -4.15 32.83
N THR A 379 -4.87 -3.90 33.65
CA THR A 379 -4.81 -4.12 35.10
C THR A 379 -5.15 -5.58 35.40
N THR A 380 -4.25 -6.32 36.04
CA THR A 380 -4.52 -7.70 36.48
C THR A 380 -5.62 -7.70 37.53
N SER A 381 -6.75 -8.35 37.24
CA SER A 381 -7.81 -8.63 38.21
C SER A 381 -7.34 -9.67 39.23
N GLY A 382 -6.59 -9.25 40.26
CA GLY A 382 -6.03 -10.20 41.22
C GLY A 382 -5.30 -9.65 42.44
N THR A 383 -5.30 -8.35 42.73
CA THR A 383 -4.91 -7.85 44.06
C THR A 383 -5.55 -6.50 44.34
N ASP A 384 -6.36 -6.52 45.40
CA ASP A 384 -7.01 -5.45 46.17
C ASP A 384 -8.28 -4.80 45.58
N PRO A 385 -9.46 -5.34 45.92
CA PRO A 385 -10.65 -4.53 46.10
C PRO A 385 -10.50 -3.71 47.40
N GLU A 386 -10.85 -2.43 47.33
CA GLU A 386 -11.01 -1.52 48.48
C GLU A 386 -9.73 -1.11 49.23
N THR A 387 -9.04 -0.10 48.71
CA THR A 387 -8.54 0.98 49.59
C THR A 387 -8.87 2.32 48.95
N ASP A 388 -10.12 2.76 49.15
CA ASP A 388 -10.42 4.19 49.27
C ASP A 388 -9.68 4.68 50.52
N GLY A 389 -8.43 5.09 50.32
CA GLY A 389 -7.53 5.50 51.38
C GLY A 389 -6.37 6.26 50.78
N ASP A 390 -6.46 7.58 50.91
CA ASP A 390 -5.44 8.60 50.68
C ASP A 390 -4.02 8.07 51.04
N GLY A 391 -3.26 7.55 50.05
CA GLY A 391 -1.95 6.97 50.31
C GLY A 391 -1.46 5.82 49.41
N SER A 392 -1.69 5.85 48.08
CA SER A 392 -0.91 4.96 47.20
C SER A 392 0.47 5.56 46.98
N SER A 393 1.53 4.92 47.49
CA SER A 393 2.91 5.35 47.28
C SER A 393 3.23 5.49 45.78
N GLU A 394 3.86 6.59 45.39
CA GLU A 394 4.28 6.89 44.00
C GLU A 394 5.16 5.79 43.37
N ALA A 395 5.67 4.84 44.16
CA ALA A 395 6.54 3.75 43.74
C ALA A 395 5.89 2.75 42.76
N GLY A 396 4.56 2.59 42.79
CA GLY A 396 3.84 1.68 41.86
C GLY A 396 3.47 2.30 40.51
N ALA A 397 3.41 3.64 40.43
CA ALA A 397 2.90 4.36 39.26
C ALA A 397 3.91 4.48 38.09
N ASN A 398 5.20 4.25 38.36
CA ASN A 398 6.30 4.38 37.39
C ASN A 398 6.89 3.04 36.92
N ARG A 399 6.22 1.90 37.19
CA ARG A 399 6.72 0.60 36.73
C ARG A 399 6.61 0.51 35.21
N SER A 400 7.77 0.50 34.54
CA SER A 400 7.90 0.20 33.12
C SER A 400 7.80 -1.30 32.90
N LEU A 401 6.90 -1.73 32.02
CA LEU A 401 6.63 -3.14 31.73
C LEU A 401 6.85 -3.42 30.26
N HIS A 402 7.19 -4.68 29.95
CA HIS A 402 7.23 -5.15 28.58
C HIS A 402 5.83 -5.05 27.96
N TYR A 403 5.77 -4.44 26.78
CA TYR A 403 4.57 -4.32 25.97
C TYR A 403 4.81 -4.96 24.62
N HIS A 404 3.85 -5.75 24.16
CA HIS A 404 3.83 -6.35 22.84
C HIS A 404 2.38 -6.59 22.38
N ALA A 405 2.01 -5.97 21.27
CA ALA A 405 0.73 -6.20 20.60
C ALA A 405 0.81 -5.87 19.11
N SER A 406 0.07 -6.61 18.30
CA SER A 406 -0.01 -6.47 16.85
C SER A 406 -1.44 -6.18 16.41
N LEU A 407 -1.56 -5.28 15.45
CA LEU A 407 -2.78 -4.92 14.72
C LEU A 407 -2.67 -5.54 13.32
N GLY A 408 -3.57 -6.47 13.01
CA GLY A 408 -3.50 -7.30 11.79
C GLY A 408 -4.27 -6.72 10.61
N HIS A 409 -5.32 -5.95 10.87
CA HIS A 409 -6.00 -5.12 9.86
C HIS A 409 -6.84 -4.03 10.51
N VAL A 410 -7.26 -3.06 9.70
CA VAL A 410 -8.34 -2.10 9.98
C VAL A 410 -9.27 -2.06 8.78
N SER A 411 -10.57 -2.19 9.02
CA SER A 411 -11.63 -2.02 8.02
C SER A 411 -12.67 -1.03 8.55
N ILE A 412 -12.99 -0.01 7.76
CA ILE A 412 -14.04 0.97 8.05
C ILE A 412 -15.02 0.93 6.88
N ARG A 413 -16.30 0.68 7.16
CA ARG A 413 -17.34 0.46 6.14
C ARG A 413 -18.71 0.93 6.59
N ASN A 414 -19.60 1.19 5.63
CA ASN A 414 -21.00 1.58 5.84
C ASN A 414 -22.00 0.41 5.73
N THR A 415 -21.55 -0.75 5.24
CA THR A 415 -22.31 -2.00 5.26
C THR A 415 -21.63 -3.00 6.20
N GLU A 416 -22.41 -3.92 6.79
CA GLU A 416 -21.84 -4.95 7.66
C GLU A 416 -21.17 -6.09 6.90
N GLU A 417 -21.71 -6.42 5.73
CA GLU A 417 -21.27 -7.56 4.92
C GLU A 417 -21.07 -7.12 3.47
N THR A 418 -20.13 -7.80 2.80
CA THR A 418 -19.95 -7.71 1.35
C THR A 418 -20.67 -8.89 0.71
N GLU A 419 -21.50 -8.60 -0.29
CA GLU A 419 -22.17 -9.64 -1.06
C GLU A 419 -21.24 -10.20 -2.15
N PHE A 420 -21.09 -11.51 -2.18
CA PHE A 420 -20.29 -12.20 -3.19
C PHE A 420 -21.19 -12.96 -4.18
N PRO A 421 -20.96 -12.83 -5.50
CA PRO A 421 -21.69 -13.61 -6.49
C PRO A 421 -21.45 -15.11 -6.30
N PRO A 422 -22.47 -15.96 -6.42
CA PRO A 422 -22.31 -17.41 -6.31
C PRO A 422 -21.44 -17.95 -7.46
N ALA A 423 -20.77 -19.09 -7.27
CA ALA A 423 -19.90 -19.73 -8.27
C ALA A 423 -20.50 -19.78 -9.70
N ARG A 424 -21.82 -20.00 -9.82
CA ARG A 424 -22.53 -20.09 -11.10
C ARG A 424 -22.56 -18.79 -11.91
N SER A 425 -22.29 -17.64 -11.28
CA SER A 425 -22.28 -16.33 -11.93
C SER A 425 -20.95 -16.02 -12.62
N TRP A 426 -19.99 -16.95 -12.56
CA TRP A 426 -18.65 -16.79 -13.08
C TRP A 426 -18.40 -17.79 -14.20
N VAL A 427 -17.77 -17.32 -15.27
CA VAL A 427 -17.19 -18.16 -16.32
C VAL A 427 -15.70 -18.28 -16.03
N THR A 428 -15.17 -19.51 -16.02
CA THR A 428 -13.74 -19.78 -15.83
C THR A 428 -13.19 -20.54 -17.03
N GLU A 429 -12.04 -20.12 -17.54
CA GLU A 429 -11.40 -20.72 -18.69
C GLU A 429 -9.93 -21.05 -18.41
N GLY A 430 -9.44 -22.10 -19.06
CA GLY A 430 -8.04 -22.52 -19.00
C GLY A 430 -7.42 -22.43 -20.39
N GLU A 431 -6.31 -21.71 -20.50
CA GLU A 431 -5.59 -21.47 -21.74
C GLU A 431 -4.11 -21.83 -21.59
N TYR A 432 -3.42 -22.03 -22.72
CA TYR A 432 -1.97 -22.30 -22.77
C TYR A 432 -1.54 -23.47 -21.87
N ILE A 433 -2.39 -24.49 -21.75
CA ILE A 433 -2.11 -25.66 -20.92
C ILE A 433 -0.99 -26.48 -21.57
N SER A 434 0.07 -26.68 -20.82
CA SER A 434 1.22 -27.49 -21.22
C SER A 434 1.63 -28.41 -20.09
N TRP A 435 2.14 -29.58 -20.47
CA TRP A 435 2.60 -30.62 -19.57
C TRP A 435 4.04 -30.97 -19.91
N SER A 436 4.89 -31.07 -18.90
CA SER A 436 6.27 -31.55 -19.04
C SER A 436 6.56 -32.62 -17.99
N ASN A 437 7.67 -33.35 -18.16
CA ASN A 437 8.08 -34.39 -17.23
C ASN A 437 8.62 -33.75 -15.94
N GLY A 438 8.12 -34.19 -14.79
CA GLY A 438 8.64 -33.83 -13.48
C GLY A 438 9.63 -34.87 -12.97
N SER A 439 9.47 -35.25 -11.70
CA SER A 439 10.12 -36.43 -11.10
C SER A 439 9.57 -37.74 -11.70
N ASP A 440 10.20 -38.89 -11.43
CA ASP A 440 9.84 -40.19 -12.04
C ASP A 440 8.36 -40.60 -11.87
N GLU A 441 7.63 -39.98 -10.93
CA GLU A 441 6.21 -40.24 -10.65
C GLU A 441 5.31 -38.99 -10.79
N SER A 442 5.78 -37.89 -11.38
CA SER A 442 5.01 -36.65 -11.55
C SER A 442 5.13 -35.99 -12.92
N LYS A 443 4.14 -35.16 -13.25
CA LYS A 443 4.19 -34.22 -14.38
C LYS A 443 4.18 -32.79 -13.85
N LEU A 444 4.71 -31.86 -14.61
CA LEU A 444 4.61 -30.44 -14.33
C LEU A 444 3.54 -29.83 -15.23
N ALA A 445 2.58 -29.12 -14.64
CA ALA A 445 1.50 -28.44 -15.35
C ALA A 445 1.72 -26.92 -15.36
N SER A 446 1.73 -26.32 -16.55
CA SER A 446 1.76 -24.88 -16.74
C SER A 446 0.50 -24.44 -17.49
N LEU A 447 -0.22 -23.45 -16.97
CA LEU A 447 -1.47 -22.97 -17.55
C LEU A 447 -1.80 -21.54 -17.14
N LYS A 448 -2.59 -20.87 -17.99
CA LYS A 448 -3.27 -19.62 -17.67
C LYS A 448 -4.72 -19.94 -17.29
N ILE A 449 -5.20 -19.42 -16.16
CA ILE A 449 -6.59 -19.49 -15.75
C ILE A 449 -7.16 -18.08 -15.80
N SER A 450 -8.29 -17.88 -16.46
CA SER A 450 -9.03 -16.62 -16.50
C SER A 450 -10.44 -16.81 -15.93
N TRP A 451 -11.02 -15.72 -15.42
CA TRP A 451 -12.38 -15.75 -14.91
C TRP A 451 -13.09 -14.41 -15.12
N GLU A 452 -14.37 -14.45 -15.49
CA GLU A 452 -15.19 -13.25 -15.70
C GLU A 452 -16.58 -13.43 -15.06
N LEU A 453 -17.16 -12.33 -14.56
CA LEU A 453 -18.57 -12.31 -14.16
C LEU A 453 -19.45 -12.26 -15.41
N GLU A 454 -20.48 -13.10 -15.46
CA GLU A 454 -21.46 -13.04 -16.55
C GLU A 454 -22.20 -11.68 -16.59
N ASN A 455 -22.46 -11.11 -15.42
CA ASN A 455 -23.03 -9.77 -15.31
C ASN A 455 -21.93 -8.70 -15.41
N LYS A 456 -21.67 -8.23 -16.64
CA LYS A 456 -20.67 -7.19 -16.92
C LYS A 456 -20.97 -5.81 -16.29
N GLN A 457 -22.13 -5.61 -15.68
CA GLN A 457 -22.44 -4.36 -14.96
C GLN A 457 -21.89 -4.33 -13.52
N GLN A 458 -21.58 -5.49 -12.94
CA GLN A 458 -20.97 -5.55 -11.61
C GLN A 458 -19.47 -5.27 -11.71
N ALA A 459 -18.99 -4.30 -10.92
CA ALA A 459 -17.56 -4.01 -10.87
C ALA A 459 -16.77 -5.24 -10.38
N PRO A 460 -15.62 -5.55 -10.99
CA PRO A 460 -14.80 -6.69 -10.56
C PRO A 460 -14.23 -6.46 -9.16
N PHE A 461 -13.96 -7.58 -8.48
CA PHE A 461 -13.18 -7.56 -7.25
C PHE A 461 -11.71 -7.23 -7.58
N MET A 462 -11.03 -6.58 -6.63
CA MET A 462 -9.65 -6.11 -6.82
C MET A 462 -8.60 -7.14 -6.40
N LYS A 463 -9.01 -8.22 -5.74
CA LYS A 463 -8.11 -9.25 -5.19
C LYS A 463 -8.77 -10.62 -5.28
N TYR A 464 -8.00 -11.62 -5.71
CA TYR A 464 -8.42 -13.02 -5.80
C TYR A 464 -7.33 -13.91 -5.21
N ASN A 465 -7.67 -14.72 -4.21
CA ASN A 465 -6.76 -15.76 -3.72
C ASN A 465 -6.97 -17.02 -4.58
N VAL A 466 -5.89 -17.62 -5.04
CA VAL A 466 -5.94 -18.81 -5.91
C VAL A 466 -5.43 -20.02 -5.16
N TYR A 467 -6.20 -21.09 -5.16
CA TYR A 467 -5.85 -22.37 -4.55
C TYR A 467 -6.01 -23.51 -5.55
N VAL A 468 -5.37 -24.64 -5.26
CA VAL A 468 -5.59 -25.91 -5.97
C VAL A 468 -5.80 -27.06 -5.00
N GLU A 469 -6.77 -27.92 -5.30
CA GLU A 469 -6.92 -29.26 -4.73
C GLU A 469 -6.46 -30.29 -5.78
N LYS A 470 -5.64 -31.25 -5.36
CA LYS A 470 -5.22 -32.39 -6.17
C LYS A 470 -6.07 -33.59 -5.77
N LEU A 471 -7.03 -33.98 -6.62
CA LEU A 471 -7.99 -35.06 -6.33
C LEU A 471 -7.49 -36.39 -6.89
N THR A 472 -7.69 -37.47 -6.13
CA THR A 472 -7.38 -38.85 -6.52
C THR A 472 -8.67 -39.68 -6.60
N ALA A 473 -8.66 -40.80 -7.33
CA ALA A 473 -9.84 -41.63 -7.57
C ALA A 473 -10.48 -42.22 -6.28
N ASP A 474 -9.66 -42.55 -5.29
CA ASP A 474 -10.06 -43.37 -4.12
C ASP A 474 -10.29 -42.57 -2.82
N SER A 475 -10.17 -41.23 -2.86
CA SER A 475 -10.24 -40.41 -1.66
C SER A 475 -11.65 -39.96 -1.32
N ASN A 476 -12.29 -40.64 -0.34
CA ASN A 476 -13.42 -40.07 0.40
C ASN A 476 -13.01 -38.91 1.34
N ALA A 477 -11.71 -38.68 1.52
CA ALA A 477 -11.18 -37.56 2.30
C ALA A 477 -11.09 -36.28 1.45
N LYS A 478 -11.35 -35.12 2.04
CA LYS A 478 -11.12 -33.83 1.38
C LYS A 478 -9.61 -33.64 1.20
N ALA A 479 -9.15 -33.57 -0.05
CA ALA A 479 -7.77 -33.21 -0.36
C ALA A 479 -7.43 -31.83 0.25
N PRO A 480 -6.19 -31.62 0.73
CA PRO A 480 -5.78 -30.33 1.23
C PRO A 480 -5.80 -29.29 0.10
N ARG A 481 -6.24 -28.08 0.43
CA ARG A 481 -6.16 -26.91 -0.46
C ARG A 481 -4.77 -26.32 -0.36
N ILE A 482 -4.09 -26.23 -1.50
CA ILE A 482 -2.77 -25.63 -1.60
C ILE A 482 -2.95 -24.22 -2.13
N PHE A 483 -2.47 -23.22 -1.39
CA PHE A 483 -2.45 -21.83 -1.85
C PHE A 483 -1.37 -21.64 -2.92
N LEU A 484 -1.75 -21.01 -4.03
CA LEU A 484 -0.85 -20.75 -5.16
C LEU A 484 -0.40 -19.29 -5.22
N GLY A 485 -1.25 -18.36 -4.80
CA GLY A 485 -0.92 -16.94 -4.84
C GLY A 485 -2.15 -16.04 -4.87
N VAL A 486 -1.91 -14.77 -5.17
CA VAL A 486 -2.92 -13.72 -5.27
C VAL A 486 -2.87 -13.08 -6.65
N ALA A 487 -4.04 -12.82 -7.24
CA ALA A 487 -4.18 -12.00 -8.44
C ALA A 487 -4.90 -10.70 -8.10
N SER A 488 -4.43 -9.57 -8.65
CA SER A 488 -5.17 -8.29 -8.65
C SER A 488 -5.89 -8.04 -9.99
N VAL A 489 -5.86 -9.04 -10.86
CA VAL A 489 -6.51 -9.07 -12.17
C VAL A 489 -7.25 -10.40 -12.33
N GLN A 490 -8.12 -10.50 -13.32
CA GLN A 490 -8.98 -11.65 -13.59
C GLN A 490 -8.28 -12.83 -14.30
N VAL A 491 -6.98 -12.95 -14.06
CA VAL A 491 -6.13 -13.97 -14.67
C VAL A 491 -5.04 -14.38 -13.68
N PHE A 492 -4.71 -15.66 -13.68
CA PHE A 492 -3.59 -16.21 -12.92
C PHE A 492 -2.81 -17.20 -13.78
N TYR A 493 -1.50 -17.05 -13.80
CA TYR A 493 -0.61 -18.01 -14.46
C TYR A 493 -0.02 -18.95 -13.41
N VAL A 494 -0.17 -20.25 -13.66
CA VAL A 494 0.44 -21.32 -12.89
C VAL A 494 1.62 -21.84 -13.70
N SER A 495 2.81 -21.82 -13.12
CA SER A 495 4.03 -22.38 -13.73
C SER A 495 4.42 -23.66 -13.02
N ASP A 496 4.68 -24.70 -13.79
CA ASP A 496 5.34 -25.94 -13.38
C ASP A 496 4.78 -26.54 -12.08
N LEU A 497 3.45 -26.54 -11.94
CA LEU A 497 2.78 -27.16 -10.82
C LEU A 497 3.04 -28.67 -10.88
N GLU A 498 3.73 -29.20 -9.87
CA GLU A 498 3.98 -30.64 -9.78
C GLU A 498 2.67 -31.41 -9.51
N VAL A 499 2.36 -32.39 -10.35
CA VAL A 499 1.16 -33.21 -10.33
C VAL A 499 1.58 -34.68 -10.24
N PRO A 500 1.44 -35.31 -9.06
CA PRO A 500 1.67 -36.74 -8.91
C PRO A 500 0.76 -37.58 -9.82
N SER A 501 1.25 -38.74 -10.26
CA SER A 501 0.57 -39.59 -11.25
C SER A 501 -0.79 -40.14 -10.78
N GLU A 502 -1.01 -40.23 -9.47
CA GLU A 502 -2.28 -40.66 -8.86
C GLU A 502 -3.38 -39.58 -8.90
N VAL A 503 -3.03 -38.34 -9.23
CA VAL A 503 -3.98 -37.23 -9.33
C VAL A 503 -4.79 -37.37 -10.62
N THR A 504 -6.10 -37.49 -10.48
CA THR A 504 -7.05 -37.61 -11.60
C THR A 504 -7.70 -36.29 -11.96
N THR A 505 -7.69 -35.30 -11.07
CA THR A 505 -8.25 -33.96 -11.33
C THR A 505 -7.54 -32.90 -10.50
N LEU A 506 -7.14 -31.82 -11.14
CA LEU A 506 -6.79 -30.56 -10.51
C LEU A 506 -8.03 -29.68 -10.42
N LYS A 507 -8.32 -29.20 -9.22
CA LYS A 507 -9.45 -28.30 -8.98
C LYS A 507 -8.94 -26.99 -8.42
N PHE A 508 -8.97 -25.96 -9.25
CA PHE A 508 -8.57 -24.61 -8.88
C PHE A 508 -9.75 -23.86 -8.27
N PHE A 509 -9.51 -23.13 -7.19
CA PHE A 509 -10.47 -22.26 -6.54
C PHE A 509 -10.00 -20.82 -6.70
N ILE A 510 -10.89 -19.96 -7.19
CA ILE A 510 -10.66 -18.53 -7.33
C ILE A 510 -11.52 -17.84 -6.28
N GLN A 511 -10.91 -17.38 -5.19
CA GLN A 511 -11.61 -16.77 -4.08
C GLN A 511 -11.63 -15.23 -4.24
N PRO A 512 -12.74 -14.62 -4.63
CA PRO A 512 -12.84 -13.16 -4.68
C PRO A 512 -12.80 -12.56 -3.27
N CYS A 513 -12.11 -11.43 -3.14
CA CYS A 513 -12.05 -10.65 -1.90
C CYS A 513 -12.52 -9.21 -2.14
N GLY A 514 -13.39 -8.73 -1.25
CA GLY A 514 -13.97 -7.40 -1.25
C GLY A 514 -12.97 -6.29 -0.94
N ARG A 515 -13.34 -5.05 -1.27
CA ARG A 515 -12.54 -3.85 -0.95
C ARG A 515 -12.45 -3.57 0.56
N ASP A 516 -13.30 -4.20 1.35
CA ASP A 516 -13.32 -4.13 2.80
C ASP A 516 -12.46 -5.21 3.48
N GLY A 517 -11.79 -6.05 2.70
CA GLY A 517 -10.95 -7.16 3.17
C GLY A 517 -11.66 -8.48 3.39
N SER A 518 -12.98 -8.54 3.26
CA SER A 518 -13.72 -9.80 3.34
C SER A 518 -13.40 -10.70 2.15
N CYS A 519 -13.46 -12.02 2.31
CA CYS A 519 -13.29 -12.97 1.22
C CYS A 519 -14.45 -13.95 1.18
N GLN A 520 -14.86 -14.35 -0.03
CA GLN A 520 -15.94 -15.33 -0.19
C GLN A 520 -15.57 -16.67 0.46
N GLY A 521 -16.54 -17.38 1.00
CA GLY A 521 -16.34 -18.75 1.47
C GLY A 521 -15.84 -19.66 0.33
N LEU A 522 -14.73 -20.38 0.56
CA LEU A 522 -14.08 -21.22 -0.47
C LEU A 522 -15.00 -22.25 -1.16
N HIS A 523 -16.07 -22.69 -0.48
CA HIS A 523 -17.01 -23.65 -1.04
C HIS A 523 -17.94 -23.02 -2.10
N GLU A 524 -18.17 -21.71 -2.04
CA GLU A 524 -19.02 -20.92 -2.95
C GLU A 524 -18.25 -20.27 -4.09
N CYS A 525 -16.92 -20.36 -4.05
CA CYS A 525 -16.04 -19.74 -5.02
C CYS A 525 -16.15 -20.37 -6.42
N PRO A 526 -15.91 -19.58 -7.49
CA PRO A 526 -15.69 -20.11 -8.83
C PRO A 526 -14.54 -21.12 -8.86
N LYS A 527 -14.69 -22.13 -9.72
CA LYS A 527 -13.78 -23.26 -9.82
C LYS A 527 -13.46 -23.58 -11.26
N PHE A 528 -12.18 -23.78 -11.55
CA PHE A 528 -11.71 -24.34 -12.81
C PHE A 528 -11.22 -25.78 -12.57
N HIS A 529 -11.61 -26.71 -13.43
CA HIS A 529 -11.20 -28.12 -13.34
C HIS A 529 -10.31 -28.47 -14.52
N LEU A 530 -9.17 -29.09 -14.23
CA LEU A 530 -8.25 -29.61 -15.24
C LEU A 530 -8.03 -31.10 -14.98
N VAL A 531 -8.32 -31.91 -15.99
CA VAL A 531 -8.00 -33.34 -15.98
C VAL A 531 -6.56 -33.49 -16.49
N PRO A 532 -5.64 -34.08 -15.71
CA PRO A 532 -4.29 -34.39 -16.18
C PRO A 532 -4.35 -35.26 -17.43
N VAL A 533 -3.45 -35.02 -18.38
CA VAL A 533 -3.34 -35.89 -19.56
C VAL A 533 -2.84 -37.24 -19.07
N ASP A 534 -3.59 -38.30 -19.37
CA ASP A 534 -3.22 -39.67 -19.03
C ASP A 534 -1.76 -39.94 -19.43
N SER A 535 -1.00 -40.52 -18.51
CA SER A 535 0.20 -41.27 -18.85
C SER A 535 -0.24 -42.57 -19.54
N ALA A 536 -0.84 -42.48 -20.73
CA ALA A 536 -1.27 -43.63 -21.50
C ALA A 536 -0.98 -43.42 -22.99
N MET A 537 0.28 -43.62 -23.37
CA MET A 537 0.73 -44.89 -23.95
C MET A 537 2.21 -45.10 -23.72
#